data_AF-A0A7K4IMH3-F1
#
_entry.id   AF-A0A7K4IMH3-F1
#
_cell.length_a   1.000
_cell.length_b   1.000
_cell.length_c   1.000
_cell.angle_alpha   90.00
_cell.angle_beta   90.00
_cell.angle_gamma   90.00
#
_symmetry.space_group_name_H-M   'P 1'
#
loop_
_entity.id
_entity.type
_entity.pdbx_description
1 polymer ?
#
loop_
_entity_poly.entity_id
_entity_poly.type
_entity_poly.pdbx_seq_one_letter_code
_entity_poly.pdbx_strand_id
1 'polypeptide(L)'
;MRVIKVGGVDYLQIVEYIRQPDGKYKVGVIKSFGKDSLENRMKAERFAAEYDRLKNLAKEYASAPKKDQRDFLQVALAVFGIILGVAVVMAILKEIFGE
;
A
#
# COMPACT_ATOMS: atom_id res chain seq x y z
N MET A 1 7.58 -7.06 -0.79
CA MET A 1 7.01 -8.15 0.04
C MET A 1 8.07 -8.71 0.97
N ARG A 2 7.69 -9.17 2.17
CA ARG A 2 8.59 -9.76 3.16
C ARG A 2 7.93 -10.99 3.79
N VAL A 3 8.76 -11.98 4.14
CA VAL A 3 8.38 -13.10 5.02
C VAL A 3 8.96 -12.84 6.42
N ILE A 4 8.17 -13.09 7.46
CA ILE A 4 8.62 -13.09 8.86
C ILE A 4 8.34 -14.44 9.51
N LYS A 5 9.20 -14.87 10.43
CA LYS A 5 9.01 -16.11 11.19
C LYS A 5 8.53 -15.79 12.60
N VAL A 6 7.39 -16.35 13.00
CA VAL A 6 6.77 -16.18 14.32
C VAL A 6 6.41 -17.56 14.86
N GLY A 7 7.01 -17.95 15.99
CA GLY A 7 6.76 -19.28 16.59
C GLY A 7 7.07 -20.45 15.66
N GLY A 8 8.06 -20.31 14.77
CA GLY A 8 8.42 -21.33 13.78
C GLY A 8 7.57 -21.33 12.50
N VAL A 9 6.54 -20.50 12.41
CA VAL A 9 5.67 -20.38 11.24
C VAL A 9 6.04 -19.13 10.43
N ASP A 10 6.10 -19.27 9.12
CA ASP A 10 6.37 -18.16 8.20
C ASP A 10 5.07 -17.41 7.84
N TYR A 11 5.13 -16.08 7.84
CA TYR A 11 4.02 -15.18 7.57
C TYR A 11 4.38 -14.14 6.52
N LEU A 12 3.43 -13.81 5.64
CA LEU A 12 3.59 -12.86 4.55
C LEU A 12 3.10 -11.47 4.91
N GLN A 13 3.93 -10.47 4.59
CA GLN A 13 3.60 -9.06 4.77
C GLN A 13 4.01 -8.24 3.55
N ILE A 14 3.16 -7.27 3.20
CA ILE A 14 3.53 -6.15 2.35
C ILE A 14 3.97 -5.01 3.27
N VAL A 15 5.18 -4.51 3.00
CA VAL A 15 5.85 -3.52 3.82
C VAL A 15 6.42 -2.42 2.93
N GLU A 16 6.56 -1.24 3.50
CA GLU A 16 7.27 -0.11 2.92
C GLU A 16 8.54 0.18 3.73
N TYR A 17 9.61 0.54 3.03
CA TYR A 17 10.88 0.94 3.64
C TYR A 17 10.96 2.46 3.62
N ILE A 18 10.69 3.07 4.77
CA ILE A 18 10.67 4.52 4.94
C ILE A 18 12.06 4.97 5.37
N ARG A 19 12.73 5.78 4.52
CA ARG A 19 14.04 6.33 4.85
C ARG A 19 13.89 7.39 5.94
N GLN A 20 14.68 7.25 7.00
CA GLN A 20 14.71 8.17 8.13
C GLN A 20 15.82 9.23 7.94
N PRO A 21 15.72 10.39 8.63
CA PRO A 21 16.72 11.46 8.55
C PRO A 21 18.14 11.02 8.96
N ASP A 22 18.26 10.00 9.80
CA ASP A 22 19.54 9.41 10.23
C ASP A 22 20.16 8.44 9.21
N GLY A 23 19.54 8.31 8.03
CA GLY A 23 19.98 7.41 6.96
C GLY A 23 19.52 5.95 7.11
N LYS A 24 18.85 5.58 8.21
CA LYS A 24 18.31 4.23 8.41
C LYS A 24 16.95 4.06 7.73
N TYR A 25 16.50 2.82 7.61
CA TYR A 25 15.16 2.50 7.12
C TYR A 25 14.27 2.00 8.25
N LYS A 26 13.09 2.60 8.38
CA LYS A 26 11.99 2.07 9.18
C LYS A 26 11.10 1.22 8.29
N VAL A 27 10.78 0.02 8.74
CA VAL A 27 9.83 -0.86 8.05
C VAL A 27 8.42 -0.52 8.54
N GLY A 28 7.59 -0.01 7.64
CA GLY A 28 6.15 0.17 7.85
C GLY A 28 5.40 -1.04 7.30
N VAL A 29 4.60 -1.73 8.13
CA VAL A 29 3.75 -2.82 7.64
C VAL A 29 2.49 -2.22 7.04
N ILE A 30 2.28 -2.45 5.74
CA ILE A 30 1.07 -2.00 5.03
C ILE A 30 -0.06 -3.00 5.28
N LYS A 31 0.20 -4.29 5.06
CA LYS A 31 -0.80 -5.36 5.23
C LYS A 31 -0.14 -6.70 5.51
N SER A 32 -0.78 -7.50 6.37
CA SER A 32 -0.41 -8.89 6.62
C SER A 32 -1.38 -9.83 5.93
N PHE A 33 -0.86 -10.90 5.32
CA PHE A 33 -1.64 -11.90 4.57
C PHE A 33 -1.77 -13.23 5.30
N GLY A 34 -1.24 -13.33 6.52
CA GLY A 34 -1.25 -14.57 7.29
C GLY A 34 -0.08 -15.48 6.92
N LYS A 35 -0.27 -16.79 7.12
CA LYS A 35 0.79 -17.80 6.89
C LYS A 35 1.25 -17.78 5.44
N ASP A 36 2.52 -18.10 5.23
CA ASP A 36 3.10 -18.25 3.90
C ASP A 36 2.52 -19.48 3.19
N SER A 37 1.58 -19.23 2.28
CA SER A 37 0.95 -20.21 1.41
C SER A 37 0.91 -19.66 -0.02
N LEU A 38 0.80 -20.54 -1.02
CA LEU A 38 0.71 -20.11 -2.42
C LEU A 38 -0.44 -19.11 -2.64
N GLU A 39 -1.61 -19.39 -2.06
CA GLU A 39 -2.77 -18.51 -2.13
C GLU A 39 -2.47 -17.12 -1.53
N ASN A 40 -1.83 -17.08 -0.36
CA ASN A 40 -1.49 -15.82 0.29
C ASN A 40 -0.38 -15.06 -0.44
N ARG A 41 0.57 -15.77 -1.08
CA ARG A 41 1.57 -15.14 -1.97
C ARG A 41 0.91 -14.46 -3.15
N MET A 42 0.01 -15.16 -3.85
CA MET A 42 -0.72 -14.57 -4.99
C MET A 42 -1.56 -13.37 -4.57
N LYS A 43 -2.24 -13.45 -3.42
CA LYS A 43 -2.98 -12.31 -2.85
C LYS A 43 -2.07 -11.14 -2.50
N ALA A 44 -0.92 -11.41 -1.89
CA ALA A 44 0.07 -10.40 -1.51
C ALA A 44 0.71 -9.73 -2.74
N GLU A 45 1.05 -10.50 -3.77
CA GLU A 45 1.59 -10.00 -5.03
C GLU A 45 0.58 -9.11 -5.76
N ARG A 46 -0.67 -9.57 -5.88
CA ARG A 46 -1.75 -8.76 -6.47
C ARG A 46 -1.94 -7.46 -5.69
N PHE A 47 -2.00 -7.54 -4.36
CA PHE A 47 -2.10 -6.35 -3.53
C PHE A 47 -0.93 -5.40 -3.73
N ALA A 48 0.30 -5.90 -3.76
CA ALA A 48 1.49 -5.07 -3.95
C ALA A 48 1.45 -4.34 -5.30
N ALA A 49 1.11 -5.06 -6.38
CA ALA A 49 0.98 -4.47 -7.71
C ALA A 49 -0.07 -3.36 -7.77
N GLU A 50 -1.26 -3.59 -7.17
CA GLU A 50 -2.31 -2.57 -7.12
C GLU A 50 -1.95 -1.39 -6.20
N TYR A 51 -1.25 -1.65 -5.09
CA TYR A 51 -0.76 -0.61 -4.19
C TYR A 51 0.22 0.32 -4.91
N ASP A 52 1.21 -0.24 -5.63
CA ASP A 52 2.20 0.52 -6.38
C ASP A 52 1.54 1.33 -7.50
N ARG A 53 0.57 0.75 -8.21
CA ARG A 53 -0.23 1.46 -9.23
C ARG A 53 -0.99 2.64 -8.65
N LEU A 54 -1.70 2.44 -7.54
CA LEU A 54 -2.43 3.53 -6.89
C LEU A 54 -1.47 4.62 -6.40
N LYS A 55 -0.33 4.26 -5.83
CA LYS A 55 0.67 5.23 -5.36
C LYS A 55 1.26 6.04 -6.51
N ASN A 56 1.51 5.44 -7.67
CA ASN A 56 1.98 6.16 -8.86
C ASN A 56 0.90 7.08 -9.43
N LEU A 57 -0.32 6.58 -9.60
CA LEU A 57 -1.46 7.37 -10.05
C LEU A 57 -1.70 8.58 -9.14
N ALA A 58 -1.64 8.38 -7.82
CA ALA A 58 -1.80 9.44 -6.85
C ALA A 58 -0.72 10.52 -6.95
N LYS A 59 0.55 10.14 -7.22
CA LYS A 59 1.65 11.10 -7.45
C LYS A 59 1.45 11.91 -8.74
N GLU A 60 0.98 11.28 -9.81
CA GLU A 60 0.64 11.95 -11.06
C GLU A 60 -0.48 12.98 -10.85
N TYR A 61 -1.57 12.56 -10.18
CA TYR A 61 -2.68 13.45 -9.81
C TYR A 61 -2.23 14.59 -8.89
N ALA A 62 -1.37 14.31 -7.91
CA ALA A 62 -0.81 15.32 -7.03
C ALA A 62 0.11 16.31 -7.76
N SER A 63 0.60 15.98 -8.96
CA SER A 63 1.41 16.89 -9.78
C SER A 63 0.55 17.69 -10.78
N ALA A 64 -0.71 17.32 -10.97
CA ALA A 64 -1.62 17.99 -11.91
C ALA A 64 -2.08 19.38 -11.39
N PRO A 65 -2.34 20.36 -12.28
CA PRO A 65 -2.71 21.73 -11.90
C PRO A 65 -4.15 21.89 -11.37
N LYS A 66 -5.03 20.92 -11.59
CA LYS A 66 -6.40 20.89 -11.03
C LYS A 66 -6.56 19.66 -10.15
N LYS A 67 -6.18 19.80 -8.88
CA LYS A 67 -6.22 18.72 -7.89
C LYS A 67 -7.59 18.74 -7.20
N ASP A 68 -8.53 17.92 -7.69
CA ASP A 68 -9.68 17.56 -6.86
C ASP A 68 -9.42 16.20 -6.20
N GLN A 69 -9.19 16.25 -4.89
CA GLN A 69 -8.95 15.04 -4.09
C GLN A 69 -10.18 14.13 -4.05
N ARG A 70 -11.39 14.69 -4.14
CA ARG A 70 -12.64 13.90 -4.07
C ARG A 70 -12.82 13.06 -5.32
N ASP A 71 -12.54 13.62 -6.48
CA ASP A 71 -12.59 12.89 -7.76
C ASP A 71 -11.57 11.75 -7.76
N PHE A 72 -10.34 12.04 -7.31
CA PHE A 72 -9.32 11.01 -7.21
C PHE A 72 -9.67 9.92 -6.20
N LEU A 73 -10.23 10.27 -5.04
CA LEU A 73 -10.70 9.31 -4.04
C LEU A 73 -11.78 8.38 -4.60
N GLN A 74 -12.74 8.91 -5.37
CA GLN A 74 -13.79 8.08 -5.99
C GLN A 74 -13.20 7.07 -6.97
N VAL A 75 -12.29 7.51 -7.85
CA VAL A 75 -11.60 6.62 -8.80
C VAL A 75 -10.77 5.58 -8.04
N ALA A 76 -10.02 6.00 -7.03
CA ALA A 76 -9.18 5.12 -6.25
C ALA A 76 -9.99 4.03 -5.53
N LEU A 77 -11.13 4.38 -4.93
CA LEU A 77 -12.03 3.42 -4.29
C LEU A 77 -12.72 2.50 -5.30
N ALA A 78 -13.15 3.01 -6.45
CA ALA A 78 -13.80 2.21 -7.48
C ALA A 78 -12.85 1.16 -8.09
N VAL A 79 -11.59 1.54 -8.35
CA VAL A 79 -10.61 0.68 -9.01
C VAL A 79 -9.90 -0.23 -8.02
N PHE A 80 -9.47 0.32 -6.88
CA PHE A 80 -8.57 -0.38 -5.96
C PHE A 80 -9.22 -0.75 -4.62
N GLY A 81 -10.40 -0.20 -4.30
CA GLY A 81 -11.03 -0.37 -2.98
C GLY A 81 -11.35 -1.84 -2.64
N ILE A 82 -11.71 -2.66 -3.63
CA ILE A 82 -11.98 -4.09 -3.43
C ILE A 82 -10.70 -4.84 -3.05
N ILE A 83 -9.57 -4.51 -3.68
CA ILE A 83 -8.32 -5.25 -3.53
C ILE A 83 -7.55 -4.76 -2.31
N LEU A 84 -7.44 -3.44 -2.15
CA LEU A 84 -6.65 -2.82 -1.10
C LEU A 84 -7.44 -2.65 0.21
N GLY A 85 -8.73 -2.37 0.09
CA GLY A 85 -9.59 -1.94 1.20
C GLY A 85 -9.54 -0.43 1.39
N VAL A 86 -10.68 0.15 1.81
CA VAL A 86 -10.88 1.60 1.98
C VAL A 86 -9.82 2.25 2.87
N ALA A 87 -9.47 1.60 3.99
CA ALA A 87 -8.50 2.14 4.94
C ALA A 87 -7.10 2.34 4.33
N VAL A 88 -6.66 1.41 3.46
CA VAL A 88 -5.36 1.50 2.78
C VAL A 88 -5.38 2.64 1.76
N VAL A 89 -6.46 2.75 0.98
CA VAL A 89 -6.64 3.84 0.00
C VAL A 89 -6.58 5.20 0.72
N MET A 90 -7.31 5.36 1.82
CA MET A 90 -7.32 6.60 2.61
C MET A 90 -5.93 6.92 3.19
N ALA A 91 -5.17 5.92 3.64
CA ALA A 91 -3.82 6.13 4.17
C ALA A 91 -2.86 6.69 3.11
N ILE A 92 -2.90 6.15 1.89
CA ILE A 92 -2.09 6.64 0.76
C ILE A 92 -2.46 8.07 0.40
N LEU A 93 -3.76 8.39 0.38
CA LEU A 93 -4.24 9.73 0.09
C LEU A 93 -3.78 10.75 1.12
N LYS A 94 -3.88 10.40 2.41
CA LYS A 94 -3.38 11.23 3.51
C LYS A 94 -1.88 11.48 3.38
N GLU A 95 -1.09 10.47 3.04
CA GLU A 95 0.36 10.60 2.81
C GLU A 95 0.68 11.57 1.66
N ILE A 96 -0.07 11.50 0.57
CA ILE A 96 0.25 12.23 -0.67
C ILE A 96 -0.33 13.65 -0.67
N PHE A 97 -1.51 13.86 -0.09
CA PHE A 97 -2.23 15.11 -0.13
C PHE A 97 -2.19 15.91 1.19
N GLY A 98 -1.73 15.33 2.29
CA GLY A 98 -1.27 16.07 3.47
C GLY A 98 -2.32 16.56 4.48
N GLU A 99 -3.56 16.04 4.47
CA GLU A 99 -4.60 16.34 5.49
C GLU A 99 -4.63 15.33 6.65
#